data_AF-A0A0R3S3V5-F1
#
_entry.id   AF-A0A0R3S3V5-F1
#
_cell.length_a   1.000
_cell.length_b   1.000
_cell.length_c   1.000
_cell.angle_alpha   90.00
_cell.angle_beta   90.00
_cell.angle_gamma   90.00
#
_symmetry.space_group_name_H-M   'P 1'
#
loop_
_entity.id
_entity.type
_entity.pdbx_description
1 polymer ?
#
loop_
_entity_poly.entity_id
_entity_poly.type
_entity_poly.pdbx_seq_one_letter_code
_entity_poly.pdbx_strand_id
1 'polypeptide(L)'
;MKRRRESGNMVAGRNALVRAMKTLLAALCFYALGLFNCITYTIRRQYRNLHVIESECRNRYSSNTCHTLTSNSLFLSTIVSRVHKFSVLKSSIISLGQLRKHQVIRYEYVPLSPLSAHRLSVVKRKILVLDLDETLIHSHHDGIIRPMVKPGTPPDFVLRVNIDRHPVRFFVHCRPHVDYFLSMVSQWFDLVIFTASMEIYGSSVADKLDNGKGILQRRYFRQHCTMDYGGYTKDLSAVHADLSSIFILDNSPSAYRKFPQNAIPIRSWFSDPTDTCLLALLPFLDALRFTSDVRSILSRNQQLQQVW
;
A
#
# COMPACT_ATOMS: atom_id res chain seq x y z
N MET A 1 8.22 -30.34 -30.86
CA MET A 1 9.29 -29.83 -29.97
C MET A 1 10.09 -28.62 -30.49
N LYS A 2 9.99 -28.20 -31.77
CA LYS A 2 10.79 -27.08 -32.31
C LYS A 2 10.24 -25.66 -31.95
N ARG A 3 8.92 -25.47 -31.87
CA ARG A 3 8.30 -24.15 -31.53
C ARG A 3 8.48 -23.68 -30.07
N ARG A 4 8.89 -24.54 -29.13
CA ARG A 4 9.11 -24.17 -27.72
C ARG A 4 10.51 -23.62 -27.42
N ARG A 5 11.50 -23.83 -28.32
CA ARG A 5 12.87 -23.30 -28.15
C ARG A 5 13.03 -21.86 -28.66
N GLU A 6 12.26 -21.46 -29.68
CA GLU A 6 12.34 -20.10 -30.25
C GLU A 6 11.68 -19.04 -29.34
N SER A 7 10.64 -19.39 -28.58
CA SER A 7 9.98 -18.48 -27.64
C SER A 7 10.81 -18.20 -26.37
N GLY A 8 11.61 -19.16 -25.91
CA GLY A 8 12.51 -18.98 -24.77
C GLY A 8 13.65 -17.99 -25.03
N ASN A 9 14.22 -18.01 -26.25
CA ASN A 9 15.29 -17.08 -26.64
C ASN A 9 14.82 -15.63 -26.80
N MET A 10 13.58 -15.41 -27.26
CA MET A 10 13.00 -14.05 -27.32
C MET A 10 12.72 -13.44 -25.94
N VAL A 11 12.28 -14.25 -24.97
CA VAL A 11 12.00 -13.78 -23.60
C VAL A 11 13.31 -13.48 -22.85
N ALA A 12 14.35 -14.30 -23.04
CA ALA A 12 15.68 -14.05 -22.49
C ALA A 12 16.31 -12.76 -23.06
N GLY A 13 16.21 -12.53 -24.37
CA GLY A 13 16.72 -11.32 -25.03
C GLY A 13 16.02 -10.03 -24.58
N ARG A 14 14.69 -10.06 -24.40
CA ARG A 14 13.93 -8.91 -23.85
C ARG A 14 14.33 -8.59 -22.41
N ASN A 15 14.59 -9.60 -21.59
CA ASN A 15 15.02 -9.40 -20.20
C ASN A 15 16.45 -8.85 -20.10
N ALA A 16 17.35 -9.22 -21.02
CA ALA A 16 18.70 -8.68 -21.11
C ALA A 16 18.69 -7.19 -21.54
N LEU A 17 17.88 -6.85 -22.54
CA LEU A 17 17.72 -5.46 -23.00
C LEU A 17 17.17 -4.56 -21.89
N VAL A 18 16.16 -5.03 -21.14
CA VAL A 18 15.58 -4.29 -20.01
C VAL A 18 16.59 -4.11 -18.87
N ARG A 19 17.44 -5.10 -18.59
CA ARG A 19 18.53 -4.95 -17.61
C ARG A 19 19.57 -3.93 -18.07
N ALA A 20 19.99 -3.98 -19.33
CA ALA A 20 20.95 -3.04 -19.92
C ALA A 20 20.42 -1.60 -19.93
N MET A 21 19.14 -1.40 -20.25
CA MET A 21 18.50 -0.08 -20.17
C MET A 21 18.40 0.43 -18.74
N LYS A 22 18.16 -0.44 -17.75
CA LYS A 22 18.12 -0.06 -16.32
C LYS A 22 19.50 0.34 -15.79
N THR A 23 20.56 -0.37 -16.15
CA THR A 23 21.94 0.02 -15.78
C THR A 23 22.35 1.32 -16.45
N LEU A 24 21.98 1.54 -17.71
CA LEU A 24 22.26 2.80 -18.42
C LEU A 24 21.51 3.98 -17.76
N LEU A 25 20.23 3.80 -17.41
CA LEU A 25 19.46 4.85 -16.73
C LEU A 25 20.03 5.17 -15.35
N ALA A 26 20.43 4.14 -14.58
CA ALA A 26 21.05 4.33 -13.27
C ALA A 26 22.38 5.08 -13.39
N ALA A 27 23.23 4.71 -14.35
CA ALA A 27 24.50 5.38 -14.61
C ALA A 27 24.29 6.86 -15.00
N LEU A 28 23.31 7.16 -15.85
CA LEU A 28 22.94 8.53 -16.21
C LEU A 28 22.43 9.33 -15.00
N CYS A 29 21.64 8.73 -14.12
CA CYS A 29 21.20 9.36 -12.88
C CYS A 29 22.37 9.65 -11.93
N PHE A 30 23.30 8.72 -11.76
CA PHE A 30 24.51 8.93 -10.95
C PHE A 30 25.40 10.04 -11.52
N TYR A 31 25.56 10.09 -12.84
CA TYR A 31 26.32 11.16 -13.51
C TYR A 31 25.64 12.52 -13.33
N ALA A 32 24.32 12.58 -13.45
CA ALA A 32 23.53 13.80 -13.24
C ALA A 32 23.60 14.31 -11.79
N LEU A 33 23.57 13.40 -10.80
CA LEU A 33 23.76 13.72 -9.38
C LEU A 33 25.19 14.20 -9.08
N GLY A 34 26.20 13.56 -9.70
CA GLY A 34 27.60 13.98 -9.59
C GLY A 34 27.83 15.38 -10.16
N LEU A 35 27.31 15.65 -11.36
CA LEU A 35 27.31 16.98 -11.98
C LEU A 35 26.58 18.02 -11.13
N PHE A 36 25.42 17.68 -10.56
CA PHE A 36 24.68 18.55 -9.66
C PHE A 36 25.50 18.90 -8.41
N ASN A 37 26.14 17.93 -7.77
CA ASN A 37 26.97 18.19 -6.59
C ASN A 37 28.21 19.02 -6.94
N CYS A 38 28.84 18.77 -8.09
CA CYS A 38 29.98 19.54 -8.57
C CYS A 38 29.61 20.99 -8.88
N ILE A 39 28.49 21.22 -9.56
CA ILE A 39 27.97 22.56 -9.87
C ILE A 39 27.60 23.28 -8.56
N THR A 40 26.92 22.62 -7.64
CA THR A 40 26.51 23.21 -6.35
C THR A 40 27.73 23.55 -5.48
N TYR A 41 28.77 22.70 -5.49
CA TYR A 41 30.03 22.96 -4.81
C TYR A 41 30.78 24.15 -5.44
N THR A 42 30.82 24.23 -6.77
CA THR A 42 31.47 25.32 -7.50
C THR A 42 30.77 26.66 -7.23
N ILE A 43 29.43 26.66 -7.24
CA ILE A 43 28.62 27.83 -6.87
C ILE A 43 28.87 28.22 -5.40
N ARG A 44 28.84 27.25 -4.47
CA ARG A 44 29.15 27.55 -3.05
C ARG A 44 30.56 28.09 -2.84
N ARG A 45 31.55 27.62 -3.61
CA ARG A 45 32.93 28.08 -3.54
C ARG A 45 33.11 29.47 -4.15
N GLN A 46 32.45 29.74 -5.28
CA GLN A 46 32.57 31.00 -6.01
C GLN A 46 31.83 32.16 -5.31
N TYR A 47 30.78 31.86 -4.55
CA TYR A 47 29.97 32.86 -3.83
C TYR A 47 30.25 32.92 -2.31
N ARG A 48 31.20 32.12 -1.79
CA ARG A 48 31.57 32.13 -0.34
C ARG A 48 32.15 33.46 0.14
N ASN A 49 32.71 34.26 -0.77
CA ASN A 49 33.32 35.56 -0.47
C ASN A 49 32.39 36.76 -0.73
N LEU A 50 31.16 36.57 -1.25
CA LEU A 50 30.27 37.70 -1.52
C LEU A 50 29.77 38.40 -0.25
N HIS A 51 29.68 37.67 0.88
CA HIS A 51 29.31 38.27 2.17
C HIS A 51 30.42 39.15 2.78
N VAL A 52 31.67 39.00 2.33
CA VAL A 52 32.79 39.84 2.80
C VAL A 52 32.83 41.16 2.03
N ILE A 53 32.54 41.13 0.72
CA ILE A 53 32.63 42.29 -0.18
C ILE A 53 31.49 43.31 0.02
N GLU A 54 30.28 42.86 0.38
CA GLU A 54 29.16 43.78 0.68
C GLU A 54 29.39 44.66 1.92
N SER A 55 30.19 44.19 2.89
CA SER A 55 30.48 44.93 4.11
C SER A 55 31.56 46.02 3.92
N GLU A 56 32.49 45.83 2.97
CA GLU A 56 33.53 46.82 2.64
C GLU A 56 33.02 47.90 1.67
N CYS A 57 32.10 47.57 0.76
CA CYS A 57 31.55 48.53 -0.22
C CYS A 57 30.54 49.52 0.38
N ARG A 58 29.91 49.23 1.53
CA ARG A 58 28.94 50.15 2.15
C ARG A 58 29.59 51.35 2.86
N ASN A 59 30.90 51.31 3.11
CA ASN A 59 31.63 52.36 3.84
C ASN A 59 32.44 53.32 2.95
N ARG A 60 32.43 53.18 1.62
CA ARG A 60 33.11 54.12 0.72
C ARG A 60 32.26 54.40 -0.52
N TYR A 61 32.02 55.67 -0.77
CA TYR A 61 31.42 56.30 -1.96
C TYR A 61 29.90 56.52 -1.98
N SER A 62 29.55 57.68 -1.42
CA SER A 62 28.64 58.64 -2.07
C SER A 62 29.24 59.12 -3.40
N SER A 63 28.39 59.36 -4.39
CA SER A 63 28.59 59.99 -5.72
C SER A 63 28.94 59.10 -6.93
N ASN A 64 28.03 59.19 -7.92
CA ASN A 64 28.17 59.12 -9.38
C ASN A 64 29.07 58.04 -10.00
N THR A 65 28.48 56.92 -10.43
CA THR A 65 28.39 56.46 -11.85
C THR A 65 27.75 55.07 -11.90
N CYS A 66 26.57 54.97 -12.51
CA CYS A 66 25.84 53.72 -12.70
C CYS A 66 26.16 53.14 -14.09
N HIS A 67 27.21 52.33 -14.21
CA HIS A 67 27.43 51.49 -15.40
C HIS A 67 28.28 50.26 -15.03
N THR A 68 27.73 49.29 -14.27
CA THR A 68 28.27 47.91 -14.20
C THR A 68 27.33 46.91 -13.49
N LEU A 69 26.00 47.05 -13.63
CA LEU A 69 25.04 46.13 -13.00
C LEU A 69 24.00 45.53 -13.97
N THR A 70 24.31 45.43 -15.26
CA THR A 70 23.39 44.82 -16.25
C THR A 70 23.76 43.40 -16.67
N SER A 71 24.98 42.92 -16.40
CA SER A 71 25.39 41.54 -16.78
C SER A 71 25.05 40.47 -15.73
N ASN A 72 24.85 40.83 -14.46
CA ASN A 72 24.57 39.85 -13.38
C ASN A 72 23.08 39.51 -13.23
N SER A 73 22.17 40.37 -13.70
CA SER A 73 20.71 40.16 -13.62
C SER A 73 20.21 39.05 -14.57
N LEU A 74 20.75 39.00 -15.79
CA LEU A 74 20.42 37.97 -16.79
C LEU A 74 21.00 36.59 -16.43
N PHE A 75 22.14 36.55 -15.73
CA PHE A 75 22.75 35.29 -15.30
C PHE A 75 22.02 34.68 -14.09
N LEU A 76 21.63 35.53 -13.12
CA LEU A 76 20.82 35.12 -11.96
C LEU A 76 19.41 34.65 -12.37
N SER A 77 18.74 35.32 -13.30
CA SER A 77 17.42 34.89 -13.79
C SER A 77 17.47 33.55 -14.52
N THR A 78 18.55 33.30 -15.27
CA THR A 78 18.80 32.01 -15.95
C THR A 78 19.05 30.89 -14.94
N ILE A 79 19.79 31.15 -13.87
CA ILE A 79 20.06 30.16 -12.80
C ILE A 79 18.80 29.88 -11.99
N VAL A 80 18.03 30.90 -11.59
CA VAL A 80 16.76 30.73 -10.85
C VAL A 80 15.76 29.96 -11.71
N SER A 81 15.62 30.27 -13.00
CA SER A 81 14.77 29.52 -13.93
C SER A 81 15.20 28.05 -14.09
N ARG A 82 16.52 27.79 -14.13
CA ARG A 82 17.07 26.42 -14.20
C ARG A 82 16.91 25.64 -12.89
N VAL A 83 17.03 26.30 -11.74
CA VAL A 83 16.77 25.70 -10.41
C VAL A 83 15.28 25.43 -10.21
N HIS A 84 14.39 26.29 -10.69
CA HIS A 84 12.94 26.07 -10.68
C HIS A 84 12.54 24.93 -11.62
N LYS A 85 13.14 24.83 -12.81
CA LYS A 85 12.97 23.66 -13.69
C LYS A 85 13.49 22.38 -13.04
N PHE A 86 14.58 22.45 -12.25
CA PHE A 86 15.09 21.33 -11.48
C PHE A 86 14.22 20.95 -10.28
N SER A 87 13.58 21.90 -9.59
CA SER A 87 12.63 21.60 -8.51
C SER A 87 11.38 20.91 -9.09
N VAL A 88 10.89 21.39 -10.23
CA VAL A 88 9.83 20.75 -11.02
C VAL A 88 10.24 19.34 -11.45
N LEU A 89 11.47 19.16 -11.96
CA LEU A 89 12.02 17.84 -12.31
C LEU A 89 12.16 16.93 -11.09
N LYS A 90 12.48 17.48 -9.90
CA LYS A 90 12.55 16.73 -8.63
C LYS A 90 11.16 16.29 -8.19
N SER A 91 10.15 17.16 -8.27
CA SER A 91 8.75 16.77 -8.03
C SER A 91 8.23 15.77 -9.07
N SER A 92 8.66 15.86 -10.32
CA SER A 92 8.35 14.88 -11.37
C SER A 92 9.13 13.56 -11.20
N ILE A 93 10.33 13.58 -10.63
CA ILE A 93 11.11 12.37 -10.29
C ILE A 93 10.58 11.74 -9.00
N ILE A 94 10.08 12.53 -8.06
CA ILE A 94 9.35 12.05 -6.87
C ILE A 94 8.00 11.46 -7.28
N SER A 95 7.28 12.06 -8.25
CA SER A 95 6.07 11.46 -8.82
C SER A 95 6.39 10.21 -9.66
N LEU A 96 7.52 10.16 -10.37
CA LEU A 96 8.05 8.94 -11.00
C LEU A 96 8.51 7.89 -9.98
N GLY A 97 8.95 8.31 -8.79
CA GLY A 97 9.25 7.46 -7.63
C GLY A 97 7.98 6.91 -6.97
N GLN A 98 6.89 7.67 -6.98
CA GLN A 98 5.55 7.20 -6.65
C GLN A 98 5.01 6.22 -7.71
N LEU A 99 5.36 6.40 -8.99
CA LEU A 99 5.08 5.46 -10.08
C LEU A 99 5.94 4.18 -10.06
N ARG A 100 6.93 4.07 -9.16
CA ARG A 100 7.66 2.81 -8.90
C ARG A 100 6.98 1.90 -7.88
N LYS A 101 5.80 2.26 -7.36
CA LYS A 101 4.94 1.33 -6.63
C LYS A 101 4.35 0.32 -7.62
N HIS A 102 4.81 -0.93 -7.51
CA HIS A 102 4.28 -2.15 -8.13
C HIS A 102 4.71 -2.42 -9.59
N GLN A 103 5.65 -3.36 -9.77
CA GLN A 103 5.40 -4.39 -10.78
C GLN A 103 4.14 -5.10 -10.30
N VAL A 104 2.99 -4.74 -10.87
CA VAL A 104 1.70 -5.30 -10.46
C VAL A 104 1.68 -6.75 -10.94
N ILE A 105 2.05 -7.69 -10.09
CA ILE A 105 1.59 -9.07 -10.24
C ILE A 105 0.07 -8.96 -10.17
N ARG A 106 -0.58 -9.07 -11.32
CA ARG A 106 -2.04 -9.03 -11.40
C ARG A 106 -2.52 -10.47 -11.37
N TYR A 107 -3.61 -10.69 -10.65
CA TYR A 107 -4.37 -11.91 -10.83
C TYR A 107 -5.00 -11.84 -12.23
N GLU A 108 -4.56 -12.71 -13.12
CA GLU A 108 -5.11 -12.75 -14.47
C GLU A 108 -6.54 -13.28 -14.39
N TYR A 109 -7.52 -12.41 -14.65
CA TYR A 109 -8.91 -12.82 -14.68
C TYR A 109 -9.16 -13.66 -15.92
N VAL A 110 -9.45 -14.94 -15.71
CA VAL A 110 -9.87 -15.86 -16.76
C VAL A 110 -11.39 -16.04 -16.67
N PRO A 111 -12.16 -15.67 -17.71
CA PRO A 111 -13.60 -15.89 -17.72
C PRO A 111 -13.94 -17.38 -17.51
N LEU A 112 -15.02 -17.65 -16.77
CA LEU A 112 -15.47 -19.02 -16.55
C LEU A 112 -15.92 -19.67 -17.86
N SER A 113 -15.50 -20.91 -18.10
CA SER A 113 -16.11 -21.74 -19.14
C SER A 113 -17.59 -22.01 -18.80
N PRO A 114 -18.44 -22.35 -19.78
CA PRO A 114 -19.84 -22.69 -19.52
C PRO A 114 -20.00 -23.80 -18.47
N LEU A 115 -19.13 -24.81 -18.48
CA LEU A 115 -19.13 -25.89 -17.49
C LEU A 115 -18.77 -25.38 -16.08
N SER A 116 -17.75 -24.52 -15.97
CA SER A 116 -17.38 -23.93 -14.68
C SER A 116 -18.47 -22.99 -14.16
N ALA A 117 -19.07 -22.17 -15.02
CA ALA A 117 -20.20 -21.31 -14.65
C ALA A 117 -21.39 -22.15 -14.13
N HIS A 118 -21.71 -23.25 -14.80
CA HIS A 118 -22.75 -24.17 -14.33
C HIS A 118 -22.39 -24.84 -12.99
N ARG A 119 -21.16 -25.31 -12.82
CA ARG A 119 -20.71 -25.85 -11.52
C ARG A 119 -20.83 -24.83 -10.39
N LEU A 120 -20.48 -23.58 -10.69
CA LEU A 120 -20.60 -22.49 -9.72
C LEU A 120 -22.06 -22.17 -9.39
N SER A 121 -22.99 -22.27 -10.36
CA SER A 121 -24.41 -22.03 -10.10
C SER A 121 -25.08 -23.10 -9.23
N VAL A 122 -24.50 -24.30 -9.14
CA VAL A 122 -25.01 -25.39 -8.30
C VAL A 122 -24.58 -25.22 -6.84
N VAL A 123 -23.48 -24.51 -6.58
CA VAL A 123 -23.00 -24.26 -5.22
C VAL A 123 -23.44 -22.89 -4.71
N LYS A 124 -23.61 -22.77 -3.39
CA LYS A 124 -23.96 -21.49 -2.78
C LYS A 124 -22.80 -20.50 -2.90
N ARG A 125 -23.16 -19.23 -3.13
CA ARG A 125 -22.25 -18.10 -2.92
C ARG A 125 -21.88 -18.05 -1.43
N LYS A 126 -20.61 -17.77 -1.14
CA LYS A 126 -20.06 -17.84 0.22
C LYS A 126 -19.88 -16.44 0.79
N ILE A 127 -19.80 -16.38 2.12
CA ILE A 127 -19.51 -15.17 2.88
C ILE A 127 -18.04 -15.17 3.26
N LEU A 128 -17.34 -14.09 2.91
CA LEU A 128 -15.98 -13.83 3.34
C LEU A 128 -16.00 -12.75 4.42
N VAL A 129 -15.69 -13.16 5.65
CA VAL A 129 -15.50 -12.27 6.80
C VAL A 129 -14.08 -11.75 6.77
N LEU A 130 -13.92 -10.43 6.85
CA LEU A 130 -12.65 -9.73 6.76
C LEU A 130 -12.38 -8.99 8.08
N ASP A 131 -11.21 -9.25 8.67
CA ASP A 131 -10.65 -8.40 9.70
C ASP A 131 -10.05 -7.10 9.09
N LEU A 132 -9.80 -6.09 9.93
CA LEU A 132 -9.28 -4.79 9.51
C LEU A 132 -7.81 -4.59 9.88
N ASP A 133 -7.55 -4.34 11.17
CA ASP A 133 -6.24 -3.97 11.70
C ASP A 133 -5.22 -5.12 11.55
N GLU A 134 -4.02 -4.80 11.05
CA GLU A 134 -2.97 -5.76 10.67
C GLU A 134 -3.35 -6.78 9.57
N THR A 135 -4.60 -6.75 9.07
CA THR A 135 -5.10 -7.61 8.00
C THR A 135 -5.22 -6.85 6.67
N LEU A 136 -6.05 -5.81 6.60
CA LEU A 136 -6.26 -4.96 5.41
C LEU A 136 -5.56 -3.60 5.52
N ILE A 137 -5.35 -3.13 6.75
CA ILE A 137 -4.75 -1.84 7.06
C ILE A 137 -3.81 -1.97 8.26
N HIS A 138 -3.00 -0.95 8.50
CA HIS A 138 -2.28 -0.76 9.75
C HIS A 138 -2.46 0.69 10.19
N SER A 139 -2.77 0.90 11.46
CA SER A 139 -3.02 2.23 11.99
C SER A 139 -2.28 2.50 13.30
N HIS A 140 -1.98 3.78 13.54
CA HIS A 140 -1.49 4.27 14.82
C HIS A 140 -2.16 5.61 15.14
N HIS A 141 -2.24 5.96 16.42
CA HIS A 141 -2.85 7.21 16.88
C HIS A 141 -1.83 8.14 17.52
N ASP A 142 -2.17 9.44 17.60
CA ASP A 142 -1.35 10.46 18.25
C ASP A 142 -0.85 10.01 19.63
N GLY A 143 0.45 10.21 19.91
CA GLY A 143 1.06 9.93 21.21
C GLY A 143 1.69 8.54 21.35
N ILE A 144 1.48 7.60 20.41
CA ILE A 144 2.18 6.32 20.39
C ILE A 144 3.12 6.27 19.18
N ILE A 145 4.42 6.45 19.42
CA ILE A 145 5.46 6.15 18.43
C ILE A 145 5.55 4.63 18.32
N ARG A 146 4.92 4.04 17.30
CA ARG A 146 5.19 2.64 16.94
C ARG A 146 6.41 2.60 16.03
N PRO A 147 7.53 1.98 16.42
CA PRO A 147 8.76 1.92 15.61
C PRO A 147 8.61 1.06 14.34
N MET A 148 7.45 0.43 14.13
CA MET A 148 7.21 -0.51 13.04
C MET A 148 6.97 0.18 11.68
N VAL A 149 6.58 1.45 11.69
CA VAL A 149 6.48 2.26 10.46
C VAL A 149 7.73 3.09 10.33
N LYS A 150 8.38 3.03 9.16
CA LYS A 150 9.56 3.86 8.87
C LYS A 150 9.20 5.34 9.06
N PRO A 151 9.92 6.09 9.92
CA PRO A 151 9.66 7.50 10.14
C PRO A 151 9.60 8.28 8.82
N GLY A 152 8.55 9.08 8.65
CA GLY A 152 8.33 9.89 7.44
C GLY A 152 7.54 9.19 6.31
N THR A 153 7.10 7.93 6.49
CA THR A 153 6.14 7.32 5.57
C THR A 153 4.78 8.00 5.73
N PRO A 154 4.25 8.69 4.69
CA PRO A 154 2.96 9.34 4.81
C PRO A 154 1.82 8.31 4.93
N PRO A 155 0.78 8.59 5.73
CA PRO A 155 -0.43 7.77 5.77
C PRO A 155 -1.19 7.86 4.44
N ASP A 156 -1.97 6.83 4.11
CA ASP A 156 -2.88 6.86 2.97
C ASP A 156 -4.11 7.72 3.28
N PHE A 157 -4.59 7.69 4.53
CA PHE A 157 -5.59 8.64 5.03
C PHE A 157 -5.49 8.84 6.55
N VAL A 158 -6.06 9.95 7.02
CA VAL A 158 -6.13 10.29 8.45
C VAL A 158 -7.60 10.32 8.87
N LEU A 159 -7.95 9.53 9.87
CA LEU A 159 -9.27 9.56 10.49
C LEU A 159 -9.23 10.43 11.74
N ARG A 160 -10.31 11.18 11.98
CA ARG A 160 -10.52 11.96 13.21
C ARG A 160 -11.78 11.45 13.87
N VAL A 161 -11.65 10.82 15.02
CA VAL A 161 -12.77 10.24 15.77
C VAL A 161 -12.78 10.80 17.18
N ASN A 162 -13.97 11.09 17.71
CA ASN A 162 -14.12 11.56 19.08
C ASN A 162 -14.31 10.36 20.00
N ILE A 163 -13.34 10.13 20.88
CA ILE A 163 -13.38 9.07 21.91
C ILE A 163 -13.53 9.79 23.26
N ASP A 164 -14.61 9.55 23.99
CA ASP A 164 -14.86 10.17 25.30
C ASP A 164 -14.66 11.69 25.31
N ARG A 165 -15.19 12.37 24.29
CA ARG A 165 -15.09 13.83 24.05
C ARG A 165 -13.68 14.35 23.70
N HIS A 166 -12.71 13.46 23.51
CA HIS A 166 -11.36 13.81 23.07
C HIS A 166 -11.20 13.44 21.58
N PRO A 167 -10.85 14.40 20.70
CA PRO A 167 -10.57 14.09 19.31
C PRO A 167 -9.24 13.34 19.18
N VAL A 168 -9.29 12.12 18.66
CA VAL A 168 -8.12 11.28 18.41
C VAL A 168 -7.93 11.17 16.90
N ARG A 169 -6.69 11.38 16.44
CA ARG A 169 -6.34 11.16 15.03
C ARG A 169 -5.69 9.80 14.86
N PHE A 170 -6.15 9.06 13.86
CA PHE A 170 -5.59 7.79 13.44
C PHE A 170 -4.94 7.98 12.07
N PHE A 171 -3.66 7.66 11.98
CA PHE A 171 -2.89 7.62 10.75
C PHE A 171 -2.98 6.20 10.20
N VAL A 172 -3.66 6.05 9.07
CA VAL A 172 -3.96 4.73 8.49
C VAL A 172 -3.14 4.51 7.23
N HIS A 173 -2.51 3.35 7.18
CA HIS A 173 -1.81 2.82 6.01
C HIS A 173 -2.61 1.65 5.45
N CYS A 174 -2.78 1.62 4.13
CA CYS A 174 -3.44 0.53 3.43
C CYS A 174 -2.45 -0.58 3.10
N ARG A 175 -2.80 -1.83 3.38
CA ARG A 175 -1.99 -2.97 2.94
C ARG A 175 -1.89 -2.97 1.41
N PRO A 176 -0.71 -3.21 0.82
CA PRO A 176 -0.56 -3.26 -0.62
C PRO A 176 -1.62 -4.15 -1.25
N HIS A 177 -2.17 -3.69 -2.37
CA HIS A 177 -3.18 -4.37 -3.17
C HIS A 177 -4.59 -4.51 -2.55
N VAL A 178 -4.87 -3.88 -1.40
CA VAL A 178 -6.19 -3.98 -0.75
C VAL A 178 -7.37 -3.60 -1.67
N ASP A 179 -7.26 -2.51 -2.43
CA ASP A 179 -8.34 -2.07 -3.33
C ASP A 179 -8.63 -3.08 -4.43
N TYR A 180 -7.57 -3.65 -4.99
CA TYR A 180 -7.66 -4.67 -6.03
C TYR A 180 -8.20 -5.99 -5.47
N PHE A 181 -7.72 -6.39 -4.30
CA PHE A 181 -8.21 -7.56 -3.58
C PHE A 181 -9.72 -7.44 -3.34
N LEU A 182 -10.19 -6.36 -2.72
CA LEU A 182 -11.62 -6.11 -2.44
C LEU A 182 -12.47 -6.08 -3.72
N SER A 183 -11.96 -5.49 -4.80
CA SER A 183 -12.63 -5.49 -6.11
C SER A 183 -12.83 -6.91 -6.66
N MET A 184 -11.84 -7.79 -6.52
CA MET A 184 -11.94 -9.18 -6.98
C MET A 184 -12.86 -9.99 -6.08
N VAL A 185 -12.63 -9.98 -4.76
CA VAL A 185 -13.36 -10.87 -3.84
C VAL A 185 -14.82 -10.48 -3.68
N SER A 186 -15.18 -9.21 -3.84
CA SER A 186 -16.59 -8.77 -3.83
C SER A 186 -17.40 -9.31 -5.01
N GLN A 187 -16.76 -9.66 -6.13
CA GLN A 187 -17.44 -10.34 -7.24
C GLN A 187 -17.70 -11.81 -6.92
N TRP A 188 -16.95 -12.41 -5.99
CA TRP A 188 -16.98 -13.84 -5.69
C TRP A 188 -17.75 -14.19 -4.42
N PHE A 189 -17.71 -13.30 -3.42
CA PHE A 189 -18.23 -13.51 -2.08
C PHE A 189 -19.05 -12.33 -1.60
N ASP A 190 -19.95 -12.60 -0.66
CA ASP A 190 -20.57 -11.53 0.12
C ASP A 190 -19.60 -11.14 1.23
N LEU A 191 -19.20 -9.87 1.27
CA LEU A 191 -18.18 -9.41 2.20
C LEU A 191 -18.82 -8.93 3.51
N VAL A 192 -18.19 -9.30 4.62
CA VAL A 192 -18.57 -8.86 5.96
C VAL A 192 -17.33 -8.34 6.66
N ILE A 193 -17.38 -7.13 7.20
CA ILE A 193 -16.33 -6.68 8.13
C ILE A 193 -16.63 -7.26 9.50
N PHE A 194 -15.64 -7.90 10.13
CA PHE A 194 -15.71 -8.28 11.53
C PHE A 194 -14.38 -7.94 12.19
N THR A 195 -14.34 -6.87 12.97
CA THR A 195 -13.13 -6.37 13.64
C THR A 195 -13.31 -6.34 15.16
N ALA A 196 -12.22 -6.55 15.90
CA ALA A 196 -12.17 -6.35 17.35
C ALA A 196 -12.00 -4.87 17.75
N SER A 197 -12.06 -3.94 16.79
CA SER A 197 -11.98 -2.49 17.02
C SER A 197 -13.34 -1.86 17.31
N MET A 198 -13.33 -0.67 17.91
CA MET A 198 -14.56 0.09 18.21
C MET A 198 -15.26 0.51 16.91
N GLU A 199 -16.59 0.52 16.93
CA GLU A 199 -17.42 0.88 15.78
C GLU A 199 -17.09 2.26 15.18
N ILE A 200 -16.91 3.28 16.01
CA ILE A 200 -16.58 4.65 15.57
C ILE A 200 -15.32 4.68 14.68
N TYR A 201 -14.35 3.83 14.96
CA TYR A 201 -13.11 3.70 14.20
C TYR A 201 -13.31 2.74 13.01
N GLY A 202 -13.80 1.52 13.28
CA GLY A 202 -13.92 0.46 12.29
C GLY A 202 -14.86 0.83 11.14
N SER A 203 -15.98 1.50 11.44
CA SER A 203 -16.90 1.99 10.40
C SER A 203 -16.23 3.04 9.51
N SER A 204 -15.51 3.99 10.11
CA SER A 204 -14.78 5.03 9.37
C SER A 204 -13.71 4.45 8.45
N VAL A 205 -13.00 3.41 8.89
CA VAL A 205 -12.03 2.68 8.04
C VAL A 205 -12.75 1.95 6.91
N ALA A 206 -13.82 1.21 7.23
CA ALA A 206 -14.59 0.45 6.24
C ALA A 206 -15.17 1.38 5.16
N ASP A 207 -15.67 2.56 5.51
CA ASP A 207 -16.18 3.55 4.55
C ASP A 207 -15.08 4.05 3.59
N LYS A 208 -13.85 4.26 4.10
CA LYS A 208 -12.71 4.65 3.27
C LYS A 208 -12.27 3.55 2.31
N LEU A 209 -12.28 2.29 2.75
CA LEU A 209 -11.94 1.14 1.90
C LEU A 209 -13.05 0.82 0.88
N ASP A 210 -14.30 0.96 1.27
CA ASP A 210 -15.46 0.75 0.41
C ASP A 210 -15.52 1.80 -0.72
N ASN A 211 -15.21 3.06 -0.39
CA ASN A 211 -15.19 4.18 -1.32
C ASN A 211 -16.49 4.31 -2.14
N GLY A 212 -17.63 4.08 -1.50
CA GLY A 212 -18.97 4.21 -2.10
C GLY A 212 -19.38 3.06 -3.02
N LYS A 213 -18.65 1.95 -3.04
CA LYS A 213 -18.99 0.76 -3.85
C LYS A 213 -20.13 -0.06 -3.24
N GLY A 214 -20.39 0.10 -1.94
CA GLY A 214 -21.43 -0.62 -1.21
C GLY A 214 -21.15 -2.12 -1.04
N ILE A 215 -19.89 -2.53 -1.06
CA ILE A 215 -19.46 -3.93 -0.90
C ILE A 215 -19.21 -4.31 0.57
N LEU A 216 -19.00 -3.34 1.47
CA LEU A 216 -18.74 -3.57 2.90
C LEU A 216 -19.90 -3.13 3.81
N GLN A 217 -21.15 -3.45 3.48
CA GLN A 217 -22.32 -2.98 4.23
C GLN A 217 -22.57 -3.73 5.54
N ARG A 218 -22.26 -5.03 5.59
CA ARG A 218 -22.42 -5.85 6.81
C ARG A 218 -21.18 -5.71 7.67
N ARG A 219 -21.33 -5.21 8.90
CA ARG A 219 -20.21 -4.87 9.78
C ARG A 219 -20.47 -5.31 11.21
N TYR A 220 -19.47 -5.94 11.81
CA TYR A 220 -19.44 -6.37 13.20
C TYR A 220 -18.18 -5.79 13.84
N PHE A 221 -18.37 -5.15 14.98
CA PHE A 221 -17.32 -4.48 15.74
C PHE A 221 -17.12 -5.15 17.10
N ARG A 222 -16.24 -4.58 17.93
CA ARG A 222 -15.87 -5.09 19.26
C ARG A 222 -17.04 -5.55 20.13
N GLN A 223 -18.15 -4.80 20.14
CA GLN A 223 -19.32 -5.15 20.96
C GLN A 223 -20.01 -6.47 20.55
N HIS A 224 -19.73 -6.97 19.35
CA HIS A 224 -20.24 -8.25 18.84
C HIS A 224 -19.25 -9.40 19.07
N CYS A 225 -18.04 -9.13 19.56
CA CYS A 225 -17.09 -10.15 19.92
C CYS A 225 -17.41 -10.72 21.32
N THR A 226 -17.06 -11.98 21.55
CA THR A 226 -17.00 -12.54 22.91
C THR A 226 -15.61 -12.29 23.49
N MET A 227 -15.54 -11.72 24.69
CA MET A 227 -14.27 -11.56 25.39
C MET A 227 -13.94 -12.84 26.14
N ASP A 228 -12.97 -13.61 25.63
CA ASP A 228 -12.58 -14.93 26.16
C ASP A 228 -11.04 -15.01 26.28
N TYR A 229 -10.52 -15.43 27.44
CA TYR A 229 -9.09 -15.60 27.70
C TYR A 229 -8.22 -14.37 27.37
N GLY A 230 -8.69 -13.18 27.73
CA GLY A 230 -7.95 -11.93 27.51
C GLY A 230 -7.89 -11.45 26.06
N GLY A 231 -8.68 -12.04 25.16
CA GLY A 231 -8.80 -11.63 23.76
C GLY A 231 -10.26 -11.56 23.31
N TYR A 232 -10.46 -11.04 22.10
CA TYR A 232 -11.78 -11.01 21.45
C TYR A 232 -11.90 -12.15 20.45
N THR A 233 -12.91 -13.00 20.63
CA THR A 233 -13.27 -14.06 19.69
C THR A 233 -14.50 -13.64 18.88
N LYS A 234 -14.47 -13.93 17.58
CA LYS A 234 -15.46 -13.59 16.58
C LYS A 234 -16.33 -14.82 16.30
N ASP A 235 -17.61 -14.72 16.63
CA ASP A 235 -18.55 -15.82 16.43
C ASP A 235 -19.13 -15.81 15.01
N LEU A 236 -18.71 -16.74 14.17
CA LEU A 236 -19.20 -16.84 12.79
C LEU A 236 -20.66 -17.30 12.71
N SER A 237 -21.14 -18.05 13.71
CA SER A 237 -22.53 -18.52 13.74
C SER A 237 -23.52 -17.38 13.95
N ALA A 238 -23.10 -16.29 14.61
CA ALA A 238 -23.86 -15.05 14.73
C ALA A 238 -23.98 -14.28 13.40
N VAL A 239 -23.05 -14.49 12.47
CA VAL A 239 -23.04 -13.84 11.14
C VAL A 239 -23.83 -14.66 10.13
N HIS A 240 -23.71 -15.98 10.16
CA HIS A 240 -24.40 -16.90 9.26
C HIS A 240 -24.55 -18.30 9.86
N ALA A 241 -25.76 -18.86 9.81
CA ALA A 241 -26.06 -20.17 10.39
C ALA A 241 -25.37 -21.34 9.66
N ASP A 242 -25.26 -21.26 8.33
CA ASP A 242 -24.61 -22.30 7.53
C ASP A 242 -23.09 -22.07 7.49
N LEU A 243 -22.37 -22.80 8.36
CA LEU A 243 -20.92 -22.77 8.48
C LEU A 243 -20.19 -23.41 7.27
N SER A 244 -20.89 -24.10 6.37
CA SER A 244 -20.28 -24.62 5.15
C SER A 244 -19.99 -23.53 4.12
N SER A 245 -20.64 -22.37 4.26
CA SER A 245 -20.58 -21.26 3.29
C SER A 245 -20.04 -19.95 3.85
N ILE A 246 -19.40 -19.94 5.03
CA ILE A 246 -18.78 -18.75 5.64
C ILE A 246 -17.36 -19.07 6.09
N PHE A 247 -16.45 -18.12 5.89
CA PHE A 247 -15.06 -18.23 6.34
C PHE A 247 -14.49 -16.85 6.66
N ILE A 248 -13.43 -16.82 7.46
CA ILE A 248 -12.81 -15.59 7.96
C ILE A 248 -11.35 -15.50 7.53
N LEU A 249 -10.93 -14.30 7.12
CA LEU A 249 -9.53 -13.91 6.91
C LEU A 249 -9.11 -13.00 8.06
N ASP A 250 -8.17 -13.46 8.87
CA ASP A 250 -7.77 -12.79 10.10
C ASP A 250 -6.33 -13.17 10.47
N ASN A 251 -5.58 -12.21 11.01
CA ASN A 251 -4.20 -12.42 11.41
C ASN A 251 -4.04 -12.99 12.82
N SER A 252 -5.10 -13.00 13.62
CA SER A 252 -5.07 -13.35 15.05
C SER A 252 -5.76 -14.69 15.30
N PRO A 253 -5.03 -15.77 15.64
CA PRO A 253 -5.62 -17.08 15.93
C PRO A 253 -6.68 -17.10 17.04
N SER A 254 -6.57 -16.19 18.01
CA SER A 254 -7.57 -16.02 19.08
C SER A 254 -8.92 -15.53 18.57
N ALA A 255 -8.96 -14.80 17.46
CA ALA A 255 -10.18 -14.24 16.89
C ALA A 255 -11.10 -15.33 16.33
N TYR A 256 -10.55 -16.37 15.71
CA TYR A 256 -11.30 -17.49 15.14
C TYR A 256 -11.13 -18.80 15.91
N ARG A 257 -10.75 -18.73 17.19
CA ARG A 257 -10.51 -19.90 18.05
C ARG A 257 -11.67 -20.91 18.05
N LYS A 258 -12.91 -20.44 18.00
CA LYS A 258 -14.12 -21.30 17.96
C LYS A 258 -14.38 -21.90 16.57
N PHE A 259 -13.77 -21.35 15.52
CA PHE A 259 -14.00 -21.70 14.11
C PHE A 259 -12.70 -21.90 13.30
N PRO A 260 -11.72 -22.70 13.79
CA PRO A 260 -10.42 -22.83 13.12
C PRO A 260 -10.52 -23.47 11.73
N GLN A 261 -11.54 -24.29 11.49
CA GLN A 261 -11.83 -24.93 10.20
C GLN A 261 -12.45 -23.97 9.17
N ASN A 262 -12.86 -22.77 9.60
CA ASN A 262 -13.42 -21.73 8.75
C ASN A 262 -12.44 -20.56 8.59
N ALA A 263 -11.19 -20.69 9.02
CA ALA A 263 -10.24 -19.60 9.05
C ALA A 263 -9.15 -19.75 7.99
N ILE A 264 -8.85 -18.64 7.32
CA ILE A 264 -7.64 -18.45 6.54
C ILE A 264 -6.72 -17.56 7.39
N PRO A 265 -5.66 -18.09 7.99
CA PRO A 265 -4.67 -17.27 8.69
C PRO A 265 -3.93 -16.40 7.68
N ILE A 266 -3.66 -15.14 8.05
CA ILE A 266 -2.82 -14.24 7.27
C ILE A 266 -1.77 -13.59 8.15
N ARG A 267 -0.58 -13.34 7.60
CA ARG A 267 0.47 -12.62 8.32
C ARG A 267 0.02 -11.20 8.66
N SER A 268 0.24 -10.80 9.92
CA SER A 268 0.12 -9.42 10.39
C SER A 268 0.97 -8.47 9.55
N TRP A 269 0.37 -7.37 9.10
CA TRP A 269 1.02 -6.39 8.26
C TRP A 269 1.25 -5.06 8.98
N PHE A 270 2.48 -4.56 8.92
CA PHE A 270 2.92 -3.35 9.61
C PHE A 270 3.66 -2.41 8.64
N SER A 271 2.98 -1.93 7.60
CA SER A 271 3.50 -0.95 6.61
C SER A 271 4.57 -1.43 5.61
N ASP A 272 4.83 -2.73 5.48
CA ASP A 272 5.75 -3.24 4.44
C ASP A 272 5.17 -2.99 3.03
N PRO A 273 5.80 -2.14 2.20
CA PRO A 273 5.30 -1.83 0.86
C PRO A 273 5.52 -2.98 -0.15
N THR A 274 6.26 -4.02 0.23
CA THR A 274 6.55 -5.19 -0.62
C THR A 274 5.65 -6.39 -0.32
N ASP A 275 4.75 -6.27 0.66
CA ASP A 275 3.78 -7.32 1.00
C ASP A 275 2.91 -7.67 -0.21
N THR A 276 2.76 -8.97 -0.46
CA THR A 276 1.91 -9.51 -1.53
C THR A 276 0.88 -10.51 -1.02
N CYS A 277 0.68 -10.61 0.31
CA CYS A 277 -0.15 -11.66 0.91
C CYS A 277 -1.60 -11.62 0.40
N LEU A 278 -2.20 -10.44 0.26
CA LEU A 278 -3.57 -10.31 -0.27
C LEU A 278 -3.66 -10.79 -1.73
N LEU A 279 -2.67 -10.48 -2.57
CA LEU A 279 -2.63 -10.97 -3.95
C LEU A 279 -2.45 -12.48 -4.02
N ALA A 280 -1.54 -13.02 -3.20
CA ALA A 280 -1.23 -14.44 -3.18
C ALA A 280 -2.43 -15.31 -2.78
N LEU A 281 -3.40 -14.74 -2.07
CA LEU A 281 -4.65 -15.42 -1.69
C LEU A 281 -5.64 -15.54 -2.85
N LEU A 282 -5.60 -14.68 -3.87
CA LEU A 282 -6.62 -14.64 -4.93
C LEU A 282 -6.82 -15.97 -5.67
N PRO A 283 -5.77 -16.71 -6.11
CA PRO A 283 -5.97 -18.01 -6.76
C PRO A 283 -6.65 -19.04 -5.86
N PHE A 284 -6.29 -19.04 -4.56
CA PHE A 284 -6.89 -19.95 -3.58
C PHE A 284 -8.37 -19.61 -3.34
N LEU A 285 -8.67 -18.33 -3.17
CA LEU A 285 -10.03 -17.83 -2.99
C LEU A 285 -10.90 -18.10 -4.23
N ASP A 286 -10.35 -17.94 -5.44
CA ASP A 286 -11.08 -18.27 -6.67
C ASP A 286 -11.45 -19.75 -6.74
N ALA A 287 -10.52 -20.65 -6.40
CA ALA A 287 -10.81 -22.08 -6.30
C ALA A 287 -11.87 -22.40 -5.22
N LEU A 288 -11.82 -21.71 -4.07
CA LEU A 288 -12.72 -21.94 -2.94
C LEU A 288 -14.19 -21.68 -3.31
N ARG A 289 -14.47 -20.84 -4.32
CA ARG A 289 -15.83 -20.57 -4.85
C ARG A 289 -16.60 -21.84 -5.19
N PHE A 290 -15.92 -22.86 -5.71
CA PHE A 290 -16.50 -24.09 -6.23
C PHE A 290 -16.77 -25.17 -5.18
N THR A 291 -16.39 -24.93 -3.93
CA THR A 291 -16.59 -25.91 -2.85
C THR A 291 -18.03 -25.91 -2.36
N SER A 292 -18.56 -27.08 -1.99
CA SER A 292 -19.87 -27.16 -1.31
C SER A 292 -19.73 -26.74 0.15
N ASP A 293 -18.66 -27.21 0.81
CA ASP A 293 -18.30 -26.86 2.17
C ASP A 293 -16.85 -26.36 2.22
N VAL A 294 -16.66 -25.10 2.60
CA VAL A 294 -15.32 -24.48 2.68
C VAL A 294 -14.40 -25.20 3.67
N ARG A 295 -14.96 -25.79 4.73
CA ARG A 295 -14.21 -26.49 5.76
C ARG A 295 -13.54 -27.75 5.22
N SER A 296 -14.10 -28.38 4.19
CA SER A 296 -13.51 -29.55 3.53
C SER A 296 -12.12 -29.28 2.92
N ILE A 297 -11.85 -28.02 2.59
CA ILE A 297 -10.57 -27.55 2.07
C ILE A 297 -9.75 -26.89 3.18
N LEU A 298 -10.36 -25.96 3.94
CA LEU A 298 -9.65 -25.16 4.95
C LEU A 298 -9.11 -26.02 6.11
N SER A 299 -9.82 -27.07 6.52
CA SER A 299 -9.34 -28.01 7.56
C SER A 299 -8.07 -28.78 7.18
N ARG A 300 -7.76 -28.90 5.89
CA ARG A 300 -6.57 -29.65 5.42
C ARG A 300 -5.26 -28.92 5.68
N ASN A 301 -5.32 -27.62 5.98
CA ASN A 301 -4.14 -26.77 6.16
C ASN A 301 -3.83 -26.46 7.64
N GLN A 302 -4.40 -27.21 8.57
CA GLN A 302 -4.29 -26.97 10.02
C GLN A 302 -2.87 -27.09 10.58
N GLN A 303 -1.96 -27.83 9.92
CA GLN A 303 -0.56 -27.93 10.36
C GLN A 303 0.19 -26.59 10.29
N LEU A 304 -0.23 -25.65 9.43
CA LEU A 304 0.34 -24.30 9.34
C LEU A 304 -0.29 -23.30 10.33
N GLN A 305 -1.45 -23.62 10.91
CA GLN A 305 -2.12 -22.77 11.89
C GLN A 305 -1.43 -22.78 13.28
N GLN A 306 -0.47 -23.68 13.50
CA GLN A 306 0.32 -23.81 14.73
C GLN A 306 1.68 -23.09 14.67
N VAL A 307 2.04 -22.49 13.52
CA VAL A 307 3.42 -22.06 13.23
C VAL A 307 3.61 -20.53 13.26
N TRP A 308 2.56 -19.74 13.53
CA TRP A 308 2.61 -18.27 13.50
C TRP A 308 1.99 -17.63 14.73
#